data_AF-A0AAD0B3U6-F1
#
_entry.id   AF-A0AAD0B3U6-F1
#
_cell.length_a   1.000
_cell.length_b   1.000
_cell.length_c   1.000
_cell.angle_alpha   90.00
_cell.angle_beta   90.00
_cell.angle_gamma   90.00
#
_symmetry.space_group_name_H-M   'P 1'
#
loop_
_entity.id
_entity.type
_entity.pdbx_description
1 polymer ?
#
loop_
_entity_poly.entity_id
_entity_poly.type
_entity_poly.pdbx_seq_one_letter_code
_entity_poly.pdbx_strand_id
1 'polypeptide(L)'
;MSNDALKSEILTRLNHAHPHGLGKELLDNYRGEKAVAGMLKSLQDDGLIHDGSVSVDAEHEMTLNYPIKLSAKGVEAAKQAEVEKQAQA
;
A
#
# COMPACT_ATOMS: atom_id res chain seq x y z
N MET A 1 -13.20 5.39 -8.34
CA MET A 1 -12.88 4.36 -7.34
C MET A 1 -12.79 5.03 -5.99
N SER A 2 -13.42 4.49 -4.95
CA SER A 2 -13.33 5.03 -3.60
C SER A 2 -11.96 4.69 -2.99
N ASN A 3 -11.46 5.56 -2.12
CA ASN A 3 -10.14 5.43 -1.49
C ASN A 3 -9.98 4.07 -0.77
N ASP A 4 -11.06 3.53 -0.22
CA ASP A 4 -11.10 2.21 0.43
C ASP A 4 -10.78 1.05 -0.50
N ALA A 5 -11.31 1.05 -1.73
CA ALA A 5 -11.03 -0.02 -2.69
C ALA A 5 -9.54 -0.05 -3.07
N LEU A 6 -8.95 1.14 -3.24
CA LEU A 6 -7.51 1.30 -3.48
C LEU A 6 -6.69 0.82 -2.28
N LYS A 7 -7.07 1.23 -1.07
CA LYS A 7 -6.42 0.84 0.19
C LYS A 7 -6.39 -0.68 0.34
N SER A 8 -7.55 -1.33 0.19
CA SER A 8 -7.68 -2.79 0.30
C SER A 8 -6.84 -3.53 -0.74
N GLU A 9 -6.81 -3.05 -1.98
CA GLU A 9 -5.96 -3.62 -3.04
C GLU A 9 -4.47 -3.52 -2.68
N ILE A 10 -4.00 -2.34 -2.27
CA ILE A 10 -2.60 -2.12 -1.90
C ILE A 10 -2.20 -2.99 -0.71
N LEU A 11 -3.03 -3.00 0.34
CA LEU A 11 -2.82 -3.82 1.52
C LEU A 11 -2.74 -5.31 1.17
N THR A 12 -3.69 -5.81 0.37
CA THR A 12 -3.74 -7.20 -0.10
C THR A 12 -2.45 -7.56 -0.85
N ARG A 13 -2.04 -6.72 -1.82
CA ARG A 13 -0.82 -7.00 -2.58
C ARG A 13 0.44 -6.94 -1.72
N LEU A 14 0.52 -6.00 -0.78
CA LEU A 14 1.61 -5.92 0.17
C LEU A 14 1.71 -7.17 1.04
N ASN A 15 0.56 -7.73 1.45
CA ASN A 15 0.49 -8.98 2.21
C ASN A 15 0.94 -10.19 1.36
N HIS A 16 0.50 -10.28 0.10
CA HIS A 16 0.93 -11.35 -0.81
C HIS A 16 2.41 -11.29 -1.18
N ALA A 17 2.99 -10.09 -1.23
CA ALA A 17 4.41 -9.90 -1.47
C ALA A 17 5.29 -10.18 -0.23
N HIS A 18 4.70 -10.39 0.95
CA HIS A 18 5.46 -10.69 2.17
C HIS A 18 6.09 -12.11 2.08
N PRO A 19 7.36 -12.31 2.48
CA PRO A 19 8.28 -11.36 3.15
C PRO A 19 9.14 -10.50 2.21
N HIS A 20 9.09 -10.73 0.89
CA HIS A 20 9.94 -10.04 -0.08
C HIS A 20 9.64 -8.54 -0.17
N GLY A 21 8.40 -8.14 0.15
CA GLY A 21 7.90 -6.77 0.05
C GLY A 21 7.57 -6.40 -1.40
N LEU A 22 6.75 -5.37 -1.56
CA LEU A 22 6.37 -4.90 -2.89
C LEU A 22 7.47 -4.01 -3.48
N GLY A 23 7.80 -4.28 -4.74
CA GLY A 23 8.63 -3.40 -5.56
C GLY A 23 7.79 -2.46 -6.44
N LYS A 24 8.43 -1.89 -7.48
CA LYS A 24 7.80 -0.98 -8.46
C LYS A 24 6.59 -1.56 -9.21
N GLU A 25 6.35 -2.87 -9.12
CA GLU A 25 5.24 -3.56 -9.79
C GLU A 25 3.85 -3.07 -9.35
N LEU A 26 3.73 -2.56 -8.12
CA LEU A 26 2.48 -1.97 -7.63
C LEU A 26 2.12 -0.72 -8.45
N LEU A 27 3.11 0.11 -8.76
CA LEU A 27 2.94 1.30 -9.59
C LEU A 27 2.71 0.92 -11.06
N ASP A 28 3.48 -0.03 -11.58
CA ASP A 28 3.43 -0.44 -12.99
C ASP A 28 2.02 -0.95 -13.39
N ASN A 29 1.34 -1.63 -12.46
CA ASN A 29 -0.03 -2.12 -12.67
C ASN A 29 -1.12 -1.08 -12.39
N TYR A 30 -0.79 0.07 -11.79
CA TYR A 30 -1.79 1.08 -11.42
C TYR A 30 -1.66 2.34 -12.27
N ARG A 31 -2.68 2.65 -13.08
CA ARG A 31 -2.82 3.96 -13.74
C ARG A 31 -3.18 5.04 -12.72
N GLY A 32 -2.21 5.43 -11.89
CA GLY A 32 -2.43 6.40 -10.82
C GLY A 32 -1.35 6.35 -9.75
N GLU A 33 -0.08 6.44 -10.15
CA GLU A 33 1.07 6.45 -9.24
C GLU A 33 0.88 7.45 -8.09
N LYS A 34 0.27 8.61 -8.39
CA LYS A 34 -0.07 9.62 -7.39
C LYS A 34 -1.07 9.17 -6.33
N ALA A 35 -2.10 8.43 -6.73
CA ALA A 35 -3.09 7.90 -5.81
C ALA A 35 -2.49 6.79 -4.94
N VAL A 36 -1.67 5.91 -5.55
CA VAL A 36 -0.98 4.83 -4.85
C VAL A 36 0.01 5.40 -3.84
N ALA A 37 0.84 6.37 -4.22
CA ALA A 37 1.79 7.01 -3.32
C ALA A 37 1.09 7.76 -2.18
N GLY A 38 -0.01 8.47 -2.46
CA GLY A 38 -0.82 9.12 -1.44
C GLY A 38 -1.38 8.09 -0.44
N MET A 39 -1.90 6.97 -0.92
CA MET A 39 -2.41 5.89 -0.07
C MET A 39 -1.31 5.24 0.76
N LEU A 40 -0.17 4.92 0.15
CA LEU A 40 0.99 4.35 0.86
C LEU A 40 1.50 5.30 1.95
N LYS A 41 1.50 6.62 1.69
CA LYS A 41 1.84 7.63 2.71
C LYS A 41 0.83 7.63 3.86
N SER A 42 -0.47 7.53 3.58
CA SER A 42 -1.48 7.35 4.63
C SER A 42 -1.27 6.07 5.44
N LEU A 43 -0.92 4.95 4.79
CA LEU A 43 -0.63 3.69 5.48
C LEU A 43 0.62 3.81 6.36
N GLN A 44 1.65 4.52 5.91
CA GLN A 44 2.86 4.80 6.69
C GLN A 44 2.54 5.68 7.90
N ASP A 45 1.74 6.72 7.74
CA ASP A 45 1.30 7.61 8.82
C ASP A 45 0.49 6.85 9.88
N ASP A 46 -0.33 5.87 9.46
CA ASP A 46 -1.10 4.99 10.35
C ASP A 46 -0.23 3.90 11.04
N GLY A 47 1.08 3.84 10.74
CA GLY A 47 2.03 2.86 11.29
C GLY A 47 1.85 1.44 10.72
N LEU A 48 1.24 1.32 9.55
CA LEU A 48 1.00 0.04 8.87
C LEU A 48 2.20 -0.41 8.04
N ILE A 49 3.16 0.48 7.79
CA ILE A 49 4.39 0.19 7.05
C ILE A 49 5.54 0.02 8.05
N HIS A 50 6.28 -1.09 7.93
CA HIS A 50 7.45 -1.39 8.76
C HIS A 50 8.77 -1.11 8.05
N ASP A 51 8.86 -1.48 6.78
CA ASP A 51 10.07 -1.36 5.97
C ASP A 51 9.74 -0.68 4.65
N GLY A 52 10.68 0.12 4.16
CA GLY A 52 10.43 1.04 3.06
C GLY A 52 9.62 2.27 3.47
N SER A 53 9.60 3.29 2.61
CA SER A 53 8.95 4.56 2.93
C SER A 53 8.45 5.29 1.69
N VAL A 54 7.41 6.10 1.87
CA VAL A 54 6.87 6.98 0.83
C VAL A 54 6.99 8.42 1.27
N SER A 55 7.81 9.16 0.54
CA SER A 55 7.98 10.60 0.70
C SER A 55 7.30 11.31 -0.46
N VAL A 56 6.66 12.43 -0.13
CA VAL A 56 6.09 13.35 -1.12
C VAL A 56 6.68 14.71 -0.77
N ASP A 57 7.50 15.24 -1.66
CA ASP A 57 8.20 16.51 -1.49
C ASP A 57 7.30 17.70 -1.84
N ALA A 58 7.79 18.91 -1.53
CA ALA A 58 7.06 20.17 -1.77
C ALA A 58 6.69 20.38 -3.24
N GLU A 59 7.45 19.77 -4.16
CA GLU A 59 7.21 19.80 -5.61
C GLU A 59 6.19 18.75 -6.07
N HIS A 60 5.54 18.03 -5.14
CA HIS A 60 4.71 16.84 -5.40
C HIS A 60 5.48 15.70 -6.08
N GLU A 61 6.80 15.71 -6.00
CA GLU A 61 7.63 14.58 -6.40
C GLU A 61 7.52 13.46 -5.36
N MET A 62 7.32 12.24 -5.86
CA MET A 62 7.02 11.08 -5.04
C MET A 62 8.21 10.15 -5.03
N THR A 63 8.79 9.96 -3.86
CA THR A 63 9.94 9.10 -3.66
C THR A 63 9.49 7.86 -2.90
N LEU A 64 9.58 6.70 -3.54
CA LEU A 64 9.26 5.40 -2.96
C LEU A 64 10.55 4.64 -2.68
N ASN A 65 10.77 4.32 -1.41
CA ASN A 65 11.91 3.55 -0.96
C ASN A 65 11.50 2.08 -0.82
N TYR A 66 11.87 1.27 -1.82
CA TYR A 66 11.56 -0.15 -1.88
C TYR A 66 12.63 -1.00 -1.16
N PRO A 67 12.30 -2.22 -0.71
CA PRO A 67 10.97 -2.87 -0.74
C PRO A 67 10.02 -2.28 0.33
N ILE A 68 8.75 -2.11 -0.02
CA ILE A 68 7.73 -1.69 0.95
C ILE A 68 7.18 -2.94 1.64
N LYS A 69 7.24 -2.99 2.98
CA LYS A 69 6.72 -4.09 3.79
C LYS A 69 5.74 -3.59 4.84
N LEU A 70 4.69 -4.37 5.05
CA LEU A 70 3.73 -4.12 6.13
C LEU A 70 4.33 -4.44 7.49
N SER A 71 3.91 -3.67 8.49
CA SER A 71 4.07 -4.01 9.90
C SER A 71 3.08 -5.10 10.30
N ALA A 72 3.23 -5.67 11.49
CA ALA A 72 2.25 -6.63 12.01
C ALA A 72 0.81 -6.08 11.94
N LYS A 73 0.62 -4.81 12.32
CA LYS A 73 -0.66 -4.09 12.22
C LYS A 73 -1.12 -3.97 10.76
N GLY A 74 -0.21 -3.68 9.84
CA GLY A 74 -0.48 -3.62 8.40
C GLY A 74 -0.92 -4.95 7.82
N VAL A 75 -0.30 -6.06 8.23
CA VAL A 75 -0.65 -7.42 7.82
C VAL A 75 -2.06 -7.77 8.30
N GLU A 76 -2.43 -7.42 9.53
CA GLU A 76 -3.79 -7.65 10.03
C GLU A 76 -4.83 -6.84 9.25
N ALA A 77 -4.55 -5.55 9.01
CA ALA A 77 -5.42 -4.70 8.19
C ALA A 77 -5.58 -5.24 6.77
N ALA A 78 -4.51 -5.79 6.18
CA ALA A 78 -4.56 -6.42 4.86
C ALA A 78 -5.42 -7.67 4.84
N LYS A 79 -5.27 -8.56 5.83
CA LYS A 79 -6.10 -9.76 5.95
C LYS A 79 -7.57 -9.42 6.11
N GLN A 80 -7.90 -8.40 6.90
CA GLN A 80 -9.27 -7.91 7.05
C GLN A 80 -9.81 -7.40 5.71
N ALA A 81 -9.04 -6.55 5.04
CA ALA A 81 -9.39 -6.01 3.73
C ALA A 81 -9.63 -7.11 2.67
N GLU A 82 -8.83 -8.18 2.68
CA GLU A 82 -9.02 -9.35 1.80
C GLU A 82 -10.35 -10.07 2.06
N VAL A 83 -10.68 -10.29 3.34
CA VAL A 83 -11.94 -10.93 3.76
C VAL A 83 -13.14 -10.06 3.38
N GLU A 84 -13.06 -8.75 3.61
CA GLU A 84 -14.12 -7.80 3.25
C GLU A 84 -14.33 -7.73 1.73
N LYS A 85 -13.25 -7.84 0.94
CA LYS A 85 -13.31 -7.86 -0.52
C LYS A 85 -13.99 -9.13 -1.03
N GLN A 86 -13.75 -10.29 -0.40
CA GLN A 86 -14.40 -11.55 -0.73
C GLN A 86 -15.87 -11.60 -0.31
N ALA A 87 -16.24 -10.95 0.79
CA ALA A 87 -17.63 -10.88 1.26
C ALA A 87 -18.53 -9.98 0.39
N GLN A 88 -17.94 -9.11 -0.43
CA GLN A 88 -18.63 -8.18 -1.33
C GLN A 88 -18.64 -8.65 -2.81
N ALA A 89 -18.02 -9.79 -3.10
CA ALA A 89 -17.97 -10.39 -4.45
C ALA A 89 -19.05 -11.46 -4.63
#